data_AF-A0A2J5PBE9-F1
#
_entry.id   AF-A0A2J5PBE9-F1
#
_cell.length_a   1.000
_cell.length_b   1.000
_cell.length_c   1.000
_cell.angle_alpha   90.00
_cell.angle_beta   90.00
_cell.angle_gamma   90.00
#
_symmetry.space_group_name_H-M   'P 1'
#
loop_
_entity.id
_entity.type
_entity.pdbx_description
1 polymer ?
#
loop_
_entity_poly.entity_id
_entity_poly.type
_entity_poly.pdbx_seq_one_letter_code
_entity_poly.pdbx_strand_id
1 'polypeptide(L)'
;MAENKSNDSIGKTLLVVLVLCLVCSIVVAGSAVGLKSRQQEQRALDKQRNILAVAGLMKQGMSADEVADIFKAHISPRLVDLASGELLDKDPGKFNQAQALKDPQQSLQLEASQDPAGIKRRSNIAEIYLVRDEKQQIQEVVLPIYGNGLWAVMYA
;
A
#
# COMPACT_ATOMS: atom_id res chain seq x y z
N MET A 1 26.51 7.55 54.56
CA MET A 1 27.66 7.25 53.68
C MET A 1 27.19 7.51 52.26
N ALA A 2 27.65 8.58 51.63
CA ALA A 2 27.18 9.01 50.32
C ALA A 2 27.95 8.26 49.23
N GLU A 3 27.28 7.37 48.50
CA GLU A 3 27.82 6.79 47.26
C GLU A 3 27.57 7.79 46.13
N ASN A 4 28.63 8.50 45.73
CA ASN A 4 28.58 9.51 44.69
C ASN A 4 28.73 8.82 43.33
N LYS A 5 27.62 8.48 42.67
CA LYS A 5 27.61 7.79 41.37
C LYS A 5 27.93 8.79 40.25
N SER A 6 29.22 9.07 40.05
CA SER A 6 29.73 9.91 38.96
C SER A 6 29.71 9.17 37.61
N ASN A 7 28.52 8.83 37.10
CA ASN A 7 28.39 8.21 35.77
C ASN A 7 28.01 9.21 34.66
N ASP A 8 27.67 10.45 35.02
CA ASP A 8 27.44 11.55 34.08
C ASP A 8 28.74 12.31 33.81
N SER A 9 29.40 11.95 32.71
CA SER A 9 30.53 12.70 32.15
C SER A 9 30.22 13.03 30.70
N ILE A 10 30.55 14.25 30.28
CA ILE A 10 30.32 14.75 28.91
C ILE A 10 30.91 13.79 27.86
N GLY A 11 32.09 13.23 28.15
CA GLY A 11 32.75 12.26 27.25
C GLY A 11 32.00 10.93 27.13
N LYS A 12 31.46 10.41 28.24
CA LYS A 12 30.64 9.17 28.21
C LYS A 12 29.32 9.39 27.49
N THR A 13 28.72 10.57 27.65
CA THR A 13 27.49 10.95 26.95
C THR A 13 27.71 11.01 25.43
N LEU A 14 28.79 11.64 24.97
CA LEU A 14 29.17 11.67 23.56
C LEU A 14 29.43 10.26 23.00
N LEU A 15 30.10 9.39 23.76
CA LEU A 15 30.34 8.00 23.35
C LEU A 15 29.02 7.22 23.20
N VAL A 16 28.11 7.33 24.17
CA VAL A 16 26.80 6.66 24.12
C VAL A 16 25.98 7.13 22.93
N VAL A 17 25.93 8.45 22.68
CA VAL A 17 25.23 9.01 21.52
C VAL A 17 25.86 8.52 20.22
N LEU A 18 27.19 8.48 20.12
CA LEU A 18 27.88 8.01 18.91
C LEU A 18 27.60 6.53 18.64
N VAL A 19 27.65 5.69 19.67
CA VAL A 19 27.32 4.25 19.55
C VAL A 19 25.85 4.06 19.20
N LEU A 20 24.93 4.78 19.84
CA LEU A 20 23.51 4.69 19.54
C LEU A 20 23.21 5.14 18.10
N CYS A 21 23.78 6.25 17.65
CA CYS A 21 23.67 6.72 16.27
C CYS A 21 24.22 5.70 15.27
N LEU A 22 25.38 5.10 15.58
CA LEU A 22 25.99 4.08 14.73
C LEU A 22 25.08 2.85 14.61
N VAL A 23 24.59 2.31 15.72
CA VAL A 23 23.70 1.14 15.71
C VAL A 23 22.39 1.44 14.99
N CYS A 24 21.75 2.57 15.30
CA CYS A 24 20.52 2.99 14.64
C CYS A 24 20.70 3.15 13.12
N SER A 25 21.80 3.75 12.67
CA SER A 25 22.08 3.92 11.24
C SER A 25 22.27 2.59 10.51
N ILE A 26 22.98 1.64 11.12
CA ILE A 26 23.17 0.29 10.54
C ILE A 26 21.82 -0.44 10.42
N VAL A 27 20.99 -0.41 11.47
CA VAL A 27 19.68 -1.09 11.46
C VAL A 27 18.74 -0.49 10.40
N VAL A 28 18.66 0.84 10.33
CA VAL A 28 17.82 1.53 9.35
C VAL A 28 18.32 1.28 7.92
N ALA A 29 19.62 1.39 7.67
CA ALA A 29 20.21 1.17 6.34
C ALA A 29 20.02 -0.29 5.88
N GLY A 30 20.26 -1.26 6.76
CA GLY A 30 20.06 -2.68 6.46
C GLY A 30 18.60 -3.00 6.12
N SER A 31 17.66 -2.44 6.90
CA SER A 31 16.22 -2.64 6.68
C SER A 31 15.75 -2.00 5.37
N ALA A 32 16.19 -0.78 5.07
CA ALA A 32 15.74 -0.01 3.92
C ALA A 32 16.19 -0.59 2.57
N VAL A 33 17.39 -1.19 2.52
CA VAL A 33 17.99 -1.68 1.27
C VAL A 33 17.75 -3.18 1.07
N GLY A 34 17.89 -3.99 2.12
CA GLY A 34 17.83 -5.45 1.99
C GLY A 34 16.43 -6.04 1.84
N LEU A 35 15.42 -5.43 2.47
CA LEU A 35 14.07 -6.00 2.55
C LEU A 35 13.06 -5.37 1.59
N LYS A 36 13.37 -4.19 1.03
CA LYS A 36 12.39 -3.39 0.29
C LYS A 36 11.87 -4.08 -0.97
N SER A 37 12.74 -4.72 -1.74
CA SER A 37 12.33 -5.47 -2.96
C SER A 37 11.38 -6.62 -2.61
N ARG A 38 11.75 -7.42 -1.61
CA ARG A 38 10.93 -8.54 -1.12
C ARG A 38 9.58 -8.07 -0.58
N GLN A 39 9.56 -6.95 0.15
CA GLN A 39 8.30 -6.36 0.62
C GLN A 39 7.39 -5.90 -0.53
N GLN A 40 7.95 -5.37 -1.61
CA GLN A 40 7.17 -4.95 -2.79
C GLN A 40 6.54 -6.16 -3.49
N GLU A 41 7.32 -7.23 -3.71
CA GLU A 41 6.82 -8.48 -4.29
C GLU A 41 5.70 -9.09 -3.43
N GLN A 42 5.90 -9.17 -2.11
CA GLN A 42 4.90 -9.71 -1.20
C GLN A 42 3.62 -8.85 -1.13
N ARG A 43 3.74 -7.52 -1.19
CA ARG A 43 2.56 -6.62 -1.24
C ARG A 43 1.75 -6.82 -2.52
N ALA A 44 2.40 -7.00 -3.65
CA ALA A 44 1.71 -7.26 -4.92
C ALA A 44 0.97 -8.60 -4.87
N LEU A 45 1.63 -9.64 -4.35
CA LEU A 45 1.05 -10.95 -4.15
C LEU A 45 -0.15 -10.92 -3.19
N ASP A 46 -0.01 -10.23 -2.06
CA ASP A 46 -1.07 -10.10 -1.06
C ASP A 46 -2.30 -9.37 -1.64
N LYS A 47 -2.08 -8.29 -2.41
CA LYS A 47 -3.16 -7.61 -3.14
C LYS A 47 -3.89 -8.57 -4.08
N GLN A 48 -3.16 -9.36 -4.87
CA GLN A 48 -3.79 -10.35 -5.78
C GLN A 48 -4.59 -11.39 -5.00
N ARG A 49 -4.04 -11.92 -3.90
CA ARG A 49 -4.75 -12.88 -3.03
C ARG A 49 -6.04 -12.30 -2.47
N ASN A 50 -6.01 -11.06 -1.99
CA ASN A 50 -7.20 -10.41 -1.44
C ASN A 50 -8.27 -10.19 -2.53
N ILE A 51 -7.87 -9.77 -3.73
CA ILE A 51 -8.80 -9.63 -4.86
C ILE A 51 -9.42 -10.98 -5.23
N LEU A 52 -8.62 -12.05 -5.34
CA LEU A 52 -9.12 -13.39 -5.62
C LEU A 52 -10.01 -13.93 -4.49
N ALA A 53 -9.72 -13.59 -3.23
CA ALA A 53 -10.52 -14.00 -2.09
C ALA A 53 -11.90 -13.35 -2.10
N VAL A 54 -11.97 -12.04 -2.40
CA VAL A 54 -13.24 -11.32 -2.56
C VAL A 54 -14.03 -11.86 -3.74
N ALA A 55 -13.37 -12.20 -4.85
CA ALA A 55 -13.98 -12.80 -6.04
C ALA A 55 -14.37 -14.30 -5.86
N GLY A 56 -14.11 -14.91 -4.70
CA GLY A 56 -14.38 -16.33 -4.47
C GLY A 56 -13.50 -17.31 -5.25
N LEU A 57 -12.40 -16.83 -5.86
CA LEU A 57 -11.48 -17.62 -6.70
C LEU A 57 -10.27 -18.15 -5.91
N MET A 58 -10.05 -17.67 -4.68
CA MET A 58 -8.94 -18.07 -3.82
C MET A 58 -9.19 -19.45 -3.17
N LYS A 59 -8.24 -20.37 -3.27
CA LYS A 59 -8.23 -21.64 -2.52
C LYS A 59 -7.13 -21.62 -1.46
N GLN A 60 -7.38 -22.29 -0.33
CA GLN A 60 -6.35 -22.42 0.72
C GLN A 60 -5.13 -23.17 0.18
N GLY A 61 -3.94 -22.65 0.49
CA GLY A 61 -2.67 -23.28 0.12
C GLY A 61 -2.17 -22.97 -1.30
N MET A 62 -2.83 -22.09 -2.05
CA MET A 62 -2.33 -21.68 -3.38
C MET A 62 -0.91 -21.10 -3.31
N SER A 63 -0.05 -21.61 -4.18
CA SER A 63 1.28 -21.09 -4.45
C SER A 63 1.22 -19.68 -5.07
N ALA A 64 2.36 -18.99 -5.07
CA ALA A 64 2.44 -17.65 -5.65
C ALA A 64 2.15 -17.64 -7.16
N ASP A 65 2.61 -18.68 -7.87
CA ASP A 65 2.44 -18.81 -9.31
C ASP A 65 0.97 -19.08 -9.68
N GLU A 66 0.29 -19.96 -8.93
CA GLU A 66 -1.15 -20.24 -9.13
C GLU A 66 -2.01 -18.98 -8.93
N VAL A 67 -1.71 -18.17 -7.90
CA VAL A 67 -2.38 -16.89 -7.68
C VAL A 67 -2.20 -15.96 -8.88
N ALA A 68 -0.96 -15.84 -9.37
CA ALA A 68 -0.66 -14.98 -10.50
C ALA A 68 -1.35 -15.43 -11.79
N ASP A 69 -1.46 -16.75 -12.03
CA ASP A 69 -2.10 -17.30 -13.22
C ASP A 69 -3.61 -17.13 -13.21
N ILE A 70 -4.27 -17.42 -12.08
CA ILE A 70 -5.72 -17.21 -11.92
C ILE A 70 -6.04 -15.71 -12.02
N PHE A 71 -5.22 -14.87 -11.39
CA PHE A 71 -5.38 -13.42 -11.49
C PHE A 71 -5.32 -12.95 -12.95
N LYS A 72 -4.34 -13.40 -13.73
CA LYS A 72 -4.23 -13.03 -15.16
C LYS A 72 -5.40 -13.56 -16.00
N ALA A 73 -5.94 -14.74 -15.67
CA ALA A 73 -7.00 -15.37 -16.44
C ALA A 73 -8.38 -14.72 -16.18
N HIS A 74 -8.66 -14.36 -14.93
CA HIS A 74 -10.00 -13.93 -14.49
C HIS A 74 -10.09 -12.46 -14.11
N ILE A 75 -8.98 -11.80 -13.78
CA ILE A 75 -9.00 -10.41 -13.32
C ILE A 75 -8.49 -9.49 -14.42
N SER A 76 -9.29 -8.49 -14.76
CA SER A 76 -8.94 -7.44 -15.71
C SER A 76 -8.88 -6.09 -14.96
N PRO A 77 -7.67 -5.62 -14.60
CA PRO A 77 -7.50 -4.29 -14.02
C PRO A 77 -7.92 -3.21 -15.03
N ARG A 78 -8.61 -2.17 -14.57
CA ARG A 78 -9.00 -1.00 -15.36
C ARG A 78 -8.82 0.27 -14.54
N LEU A 79 -8.57 1.38 -15.22
CA LEU A 79 -8.57 2.69 -14.59
C LEU A 79 -9.92 3.36 -14.83
N VAL A 80 -10.46 4.00 -13.80
CA VAL A 80 -11.72 4.74 -13.85
C VAL A 80 -11.48 6.17 -13.41
N ASP A 81 -12.09 7.12 -14.11
CA ASP A 81 -12.18 8.50 -13.66
C ASP A 81 -13.31 8.61 -12.61
N LEU A 82 -13.00 9.10 -11.42
CA LEU A 82 -13.95 9.18 -10.32
C LEU A 82 -14.92 10.37 -10.42
N ALA A 83 -14.69 11.31 -11.33
CA ALA A 83 -15.61 12.40 -11.60
C ALA A 83 -16.65 12.01 -12.65
N SER A 84 -16.25 11.35 -13.74
CA SER A 84 -17.18 10.93 -14.80
C SER A 84 -17.71 9.50 -14.66
N GLY A 85 -16.98 8.62 -13.95
CA GLY A 85 -17.26 7.19 -13.89
C GLY A 85 -16.81 6.43 -15.15
N GLU A 86 -16.12 7.09 -16.08
CA GLU A 86 -15.70 6.47 -17.34
C GLU A 86 -14.42 5.64 -17.18
N LEU A 87 -14.36 4.52 -17.89
CA LEU A 87 -13.16 3.69 -17.96
C LEU A 87 -12.13 4.35 -18.88
N LEU A 88 -10.94 4.59 -18.36
CA LEU A 88 -9.83 5.14 -19.10
C LEU A 88 -9.11 4.04 -19.88
N ASP A 89 -8.75 4.34 -21.12
CA ASP A 89 -7.89 3.48 -21.95
C ASP A 89 -6.41 3.76 -21.67
N LYS A 90 -6.02 3.52 -20.42
CA LYS A 90 -4.65 3.70 -19.91
C LYS A 90 -4.21 2.42 -19.23
N ASP A 91 -2.91 2.11 -19.35
CA ASP A 91 -2.30 0.93 -18.74
C ASP A 91 -2.34 1.01 -17.19
N PRO A 92 -3.12 0.16 -16.51
CA PRO A 92 -3.20 0.14 -15.05
C PRO A 92 -1.87 -0.23 -14.40
N GLY A 93 -1.04 -1.04 -15.06
CA GLY A 93 0.24 -1.51 -14.51
C GLY A 93 1.28 -0.40 -14.35
N LYS A 94 1.12 0.72 -15.05
CA LYS A 94 1.99 1.91 -14.95
C LYS A 94 1.44 2.96 -14.00
N PHE A 95 0.22 2.80 -13.51
CA PHE A 95 -0.41 3.78 -12.64
C PHE A 95 0.09 3.63 -11.21
N ASN A 96 0.66 4.71 -10.65
CA ASN A 96 1.07 4.75 -9.26
C ASN A 96 0.12 5.64 -8.46
N GLN A 97 -0.83 5.00 -7.77
CA GLN A 97 -1.81 5.70 -6.94
C GLN A 97 -1.16 6.59 -5.87
N ALA A 98 -0.06 6.16 -5.26
CA ALA A 98 0.63 6.93 -4.22
C ALA A 98 1.31 8.20 -4.78
N GLN A 99 1.71 8.19 -6.06
CA GLN A 99 2.20 9.39 -6.75
C GLN A 99 1.03 10.29 -7.16
N ALA A 100 -0.04 9.71 -7.72
CA ALA A 100 -1.24 10.46 -8.12
C ALA A 100 -1.87 11.24 -6.95
N LEU A 101 -1.87 10.66 -5.74
CA LEU A 101 -2.36 11.34 -4.53
C LEU A 101 -1.53 12.57 -4.10
N LYS A 102 -0.25 12.62 -4.48
CA LYS A 102 0.65 13.72 -4.16
C LYS A 102 0.62 14.83 -5.21
N ASP A 103 0.23 14.52 -6.43
CA ASP A 103 0.15 15.47 -7.53
C ASP A 103 -1.18 16.26 -7.48
N PRO A 104 -1.16 17.59 -7.32
CA PRO A 104 -2.37 18.42 -7.33
C PRO A 104 -3.19 18.35 -8.62
N GLN A 105 -2.60 17.98 -9.77
CA GLN A 105 -3.35 17.83 -11.02
C GLN A 105 -4.07 16.49 -11.13
N GLN A 106 -3.59 15.47 -10.40
CA GLN A 106 -4.16 14.12 -10.42
C GLN A 106 -4.96 13.80 -9.15
N SER A 107 -5.08 14.75 -8.22
CA SER A 107 -5.83 14.56 -6.98
C SER A 107 -6.56 15.82 -6.53
N LEU A 108 -7.72 15.59 -5.93
CA LEU A 108 -8.59 16.60 -5.37
C LEU A 108 -8.38 16.71 -3.86
N GLN A 109 -8.27 17.93 -3.34
CA GLN A 109 -8.37 18.18 -1.90
C GLN A 109 -9.84 18.16 -1.50
N LEU A 110 -10.14 17.42 -0.44
CA LEU A 110 -11.50 17.30 0.08
C LEU A 110 -11.72 18.31 1.20
N GLU A 111 -12.86 19.00 1.15
CA GLU A 111 -13.36 19.77 2.28
C GLU A 111 -13.85 18.83 3.39
N ALA A 112 -13.90 19.30 4.64
CA ALA A 112 -14.30 18.47 5.77
C ALA A 112 -15.71 17.86 5.61
N SER A 113 -16.63 18.55 4.92
CA SER A 113 -17.98 18.05 4.62
C SER A 113 -18.01 16.96 3.55
N GLN A 114 -16.94 16.84 2.75
CA GLN A 114 -16.80 15.87 1.66
C GLN A 114 -15.82 14.73 2.02
N ASP A 115 -15.29 14.73 3.25
CA ASP A 115 -14.29 13.78 3.73
C ASP A 115 -14.78 12.95 4.93
N PRO A 116 -15.84 12.12 4.77
CA PRO A 116 -16.30 11.23 5.84
C PRO A 116 -15.26 10.17 6.20
N ALA A 117 -14.31 9.88 5.30
CA ALA A 117 -13.25 8.89 5.49
C ALA A 117 -11.96 9.50 6.09
N GLY A 118 -11.92 10.82 6.31
CA GLY A 118 -10.78 11.54 6.86
C GLY A 118 -9.50 11.48 6.01
N ILE A 119 -9.58 11.16 4.72
CA ILE A 119 -8.44 10.93 3.82
C ILE A 119 -7.77 12.22 3.33
N LYS A 120 -8.41 13.39 3.52
CA LYS A 120 -7.98 14.75 3.16
C LYS A 120 -7.82 15.02 1.66
N ARG A 121 -7.34 14.05 0.91
CA ARG A 121 -7.12 14.10 -0.53
C ARG A 121 -7.55 12.78 -1.17
N ARG A 122 -8.09 12.88 -2.39
CA ARG A 122 -8.50 11.74 -3.19
C ARG A 122 -7.91 11.85 -4.60
N SER A 123 -7.36 10.76 -5.14
CA SER A 123 -6.95 10.70 -6.55
C SER A 123 -8.18 10.91 -7.45
N ASN A 124 -7.99 11.50 -8.63
CA ASN A 124 -9.05 11.63 -9.64
C ASN A 124 -9.28 10.30 -10.35
N ILE A 125 -8.24 9.47 -10.44
CA ILE A 125 -8.27 8.16 -11.09
C ILE A 125 -8.19 7.08 -10.01
N ALA A 126 -9.02 6.05 -10.14
CA ALA A 126 -8.93 4.83 -9.35
C ALA A 126 -8.64 3.62 -10.24
N GLU A 127 -7.89 2.66 -9.70
CA GLU A 127 -7.72 1.34 -10.31
C GLU A 127 -8.83 0.43 -9.78
N ILE A 128 -9.57 -0.24 -10.65
CA ILE A 128 -10.62 -1.22 -10.32
C ILE A 128 -10.28 -2.56 -10.95
N TYR A 129 -10.89 -3.63 -10.45
CA TYR A 129 -10.64 -4.98 -10.95
C TYR A 129 -11.94 -5.61 -11.41
N LEU A 130 -12.05 -5.89 -12.71
CA LEU A 130 -13.19 -6.59 -13.28
C LEU A 130 -12.96 -8.09 -13.19
N VAL A 131 -13.86 -8.81 -12.54
CA VAL A 131 -13.84 -10.27 -12.42
C VAL A 131 -14.59 -10.87 -13.60
N ARG A 132 -13.94 -11.76 -14.32
CA ARG A 132 -14.48 -12.45 -15.49
C ARG A 132 -14.70 -13.93 -15.23
N ASP A 133 -15.83 -14.42 -15.74
CA ASP A 133 -16.16 -15.84 -15.74
C ASP A 133 -15.37 -16.62 -16.82
N GLU A 134 -15.59 -17.92 -16.88
CA GLU A 134 -14.98 -18.81 -17.88
C GLU A 134 -15.37 -18.44 -19.34
N LYS A 135 -16.49 -17.73 -19.51
CA LYS A 135 -16.99 -17.25 -20.81
C LYS A 135 -16.53 -15.81 -21.12
N GLN A 136 -15.58 -15.29 -20.34
CA GLN A 136 -15.04 -13.93 -20.45
C GLN A 136 -16.07 -12.80 -20.28
N GLN A 137 -17.22 -13.09 -19.65
CA GLN A 137 -18.21 -12.09 -19.27
C GLN A 137 -17.86 -11.51 -17.90
N ILE A 138 -18.13 -10.21 -17.71
CA ILE A 138 -17.92 -9.54 -16.43
C ILE A 138 -19.00 -10.05 -15.46
N GLN A 139 -18.58 -10.68 -14.38
CA GLN A 139 -19.46 -11.17 -13.32
C GLN A 139 -19.52 -10.18 -12.15
N GLU A 140 -18.37 -9.65 -11.74
CA GLU A 140 -18.24 -8.80 -10.55
C GLU A 140 -17.22 -7.69 -10.78
N VAL A 141 -17.29 -6.65 -9.94
CA VAL A 141 -16.35 -5.54 -9.93
C VAL A 141 -15.83 -5.36 -8.51
N VAL A 142 -14.51 -5.48 -8.35
CA VAL A 142 -13.83 -5.21 -7.08
C VAL A 142 -13.34 -3.77 -7.10
N LEU A 143 -13.79 -3.00 -6.11
CA LEU A 143 -13.47 -1.58 -5.94
C LEU A 143 -12.57 -1.41 -4.72
N PRO A 144 -11.36 -0.82 -4.85
CA PRO A 144 -10.53 -0.55 -3.70
C PRO A 144 -11.07 0.67 -2.94
N ILE A 145 -11.40 0.47 -1.67
CA ILE A 145 -11.85 1.51 -0.77
C ILE A 145 -10.81 1.71 0.34
N TYR A 146 -10.58 2.95 0.76
CA TYR A 146 -9.71 3.24 1.88
C TYR A 146 -10.21 4.40 2.71
N GLY A 147 -9.85 4.40 3.99
CA GLY A 147 -10.25 5.42 4.95
C GLY A 147 -9.36 5.42 6.18
N ASN A 148 -9.34 6.51 6.92
CA ASN A 148 -8.58 6.60 8.17
C ASN A 148 -9.31 5.86 9.30
N GLY A 149 -8.63 4.86 9.86
CA GLY A 149 -9.00 4.26 11.14
C GLY A 149 -8.39 5.03 12.32
N LEU A 150 -8.39 4.41 13.50
CA LEU A 150 -7.87 5.03 14.71
C LEU A 150 -6.34 5.27 14.66
N TRP A 151 -5.60 4.34 14.08
CA TRP A 151 -4.13 4.34 14.10
C TRP A 151 -3.48 4.37 12.71
N ALA A 152 -4.22 3.98 11.68
CA ALA A 152 -3.70 3.83 10.32
C ALA A 152 -4.81 3.92 9.28
N VAL A 153 -4.42 4.14 8.03
CA VAL A 153 -5.32 4.01 6.87
C VAL A 153 -5.67 2.53 6.68
N MET A 154 -6.95 2.24 6.64
CA MET A 154 -7.48 0.92 6.31
C MET A 154 -7.74 0.85 4.80
N TYR A 155 -7.41 -0.28 4.20
CA TYR A 155 -7.68 -0.60 2.79
C TYR A 155 -8.57 -1.84 2.75
N ALA A 156 -9.62 -1.79 1.94
CA ALA A 156 -10.58 -2.86 1.74
C ALA A 156 -10.86 -3.04 0.24
#